data_AF-A0A094ER14-F1
#
_entry.id   AF-A0A094ER14-F1
#
_cell.length_a   1.000
_cell.length_b   1.000
_cell.length_c   1.000
_cell.angle_alpha   90.00
_cell.angle_beta   90.00
_cell.angle_gamma   90.00
#
_symmetry.space_group_name_H-M   'P 1'
#
loop_
_entity.id
_entity.type
_entity.pdbx_description
1 polymer ?
#
loop_
_entity_poly.entity_id
_entity_poly.type
_entity_poly.pdbx_seq_one_letter_code
_entity_poly.pdbx_strand_id
1 'polypeptide(L)'
;MSYFHVRLMDEPNDFLLLSPLNPTDGGLSDYTCFKGAIHWYFCSKCGVRCFAFAGEGVVREVEVEGKVQEVWTADPEKWGKGKVAYLSVNAATLDNNQEGLDLTEWTEKGWISYIDWKNNADEARMGKPHEGGMY
;
A
#
# COMPACT_ATOMS: atom_id res chain seq x y z
N MET A 1 -12.00 -3.23 9.46
CA MET A 1 -11.35 -3.00 8.16
C MET A 1 -10.26 -4.03 8.00
N SER A 2 -10.17 -4.70 6.84
CA SER A 2 -9.05 -5.60 6.54
C SER A 2 -7.77 -4.80 6.33
N TYR A 3 -6.68 -5.22 6.99
CA TYR A 3 -5.33 -4.67 6.85
C TYR A 3 -4.47 -5.70 6.11
N PHE A 4 -4.61 -5.81 4.79
CA PHE A 4 -3.82 -6.74 3.98
C PHE A 4 -2.81 -5.98 3.11
N HIS A 5 -1.55 -5.99 3.51
CA HIS A 5 -0.50 -5.15 2.92
C HIS A 5 0.35 -5.96 1.95
N VAL A 6 0.46 -5.47 0.72
CA VAL A 6 1.42 -5.95 -0.28
C VAL A 6 2.55 -4.94 -0.39
N ARG A 7 3.79 -5.43 -0.35
CA ARG A 7 4.99 -4.63 -0.63
C ARG A 7 5.34 -4.78 -2.11
N LEU A 8 5.79 -3.70 -2.72
CA LEU A 8 6.28 -3.74 -4.11
C LEU A 8 7.79 -3.97 -4.11
N MET A 9 8.32 -4.47 -5.22
CA MET A 9 9.75 -4.73 -5.37
C MET A 9 10.53 -3.43 -5.61
N ASP A 10 9.94 -2.50 -6.34
CA ASP A 10 10.46 -1.16 -6.60
C ASP A 10 9.33 -0.14 -6.41
N GLU A 11 9.15 0.35 -5.18
CA GLU A 11 7.97 1.17 -4.86
C GLU A 11 7.84 2.48 -5.67
N PRO A 12 8.92 3.22 -5.99
CA PRO A 12 8.85 4.38 -6.89
C PRO A 12 8.42 4.09 -8.33
N ASN A 13 8.66 2.89 -8.85
CA ASN A 13 8.36 2.56 -10.25
C ASN A 13 7.14 1.65 -10.42
N ASP A 14 6.88 0.78 -9.45
CA ASP A 14 5.77 -0.18 -9.48
C ASP A 14 4.45 0.43 -8.97
N PHE A 15 4.49 1.55 -8.23
CA PHE A 15 3.29 2.24 -7.76
C PHE A 15 3.19 3.65 -8.35
N LEU A 16 2.10 3.91 -9.07
CA LEU A 16 1.77 5.20 -9.65
C LEU A 16 0.35 5.58 -9.25
N LEU A 17 0.18 6.72 -8.60
CA LEU A 17 -1.12 7.31 -8.34
C LEU A 17 -1.50 8.23 -9.50
N LEU A 18 -2.40 7.75 -10.36
CA LEU A 18 -2.88 8.50 -11.54
C LEU A 18 -3.77 9.68 -11.14
N SER A 19 -4.55 9.52 -10.07
CA SER A 19 -5.41 10.58 -9.53
C SER A 19 -5.79 10.27 -8.08
N PRO A 20 -5.82 11.27 -7.18
CA PRO A 20 -5.37 12.66 -7.39
C PRO A 20 -3.84 12.79 -7.50
N LEU A 21 -3.31 13.83 -8.17
CA LEU A 21 -1.86 14.09 -8.28
C LEU A 21 -1.21 14.55 -6.96
N ASN A 22 -2.04 14.88 -5.98
CA ASN A 22 -1.64 15.04 -4.61
C ASN A 22 -2.58 14.15 -3.78
N PRO A 23 -2.06 13.16 -3.01
CA PRO A 23 -2.91 12.26 -2.24
C PRO A 23 -3.94 12.98 -1.37
N THR A 24 -3.56 14.08 -0.71
CA THR A 24 -4.44 14.79 0.24
C THR A 24 -5.16 15.99 -0.38
N ASP A 25 -4.53 16.69 -1.32
CA ASP A 25 -5.15 17.83 -1.99
C ASP A 25 -6.00 17.35 -3.19
N GLY A 26 -7.29 17.10 -2.92
CA GLY A 26 -8.28 16.89 -3.96
C GLY A 26 -8.82 15.46 -4.14
N GLY A 27 -8.54 14.49 -3.25
CA GLY A 27 -9.18 13.18 -3.41
C GLY A 27 -9.19 12.22 -2.23
N LEU A 28 -8.07 12.00 -1.53
CA LEU A 28 -8.01 11.02 -0.45
C LEU A 28 -8.00 11.71 0.92
N SER A 29 -8.68 11.10 1.87
CA SER A 29 -8.50 11.39 3.28
C SER A 29 -7.28 10.66 3.81
N ASP A 30 -6.69 11.23 4.85
CA ASP A 30 -5.44 10.77 5.44
C ASP A 30 -5.62 10.46 6.92
N TYR A 31 -5.39 9.19 7.28
CA TYR A 31 -5.29 8.77 8.66
C TYR A 31 -3.81 8.55 9.02
N THR A 32 -3.28 9.35 9.93
CA THR A 32 -1.85 9.32 10.27
C THR A 32 -1.56 8.51 11.53
N CYS A 33 -0.46 7.75 11.52
CA CYS A 33 0.06 6.96 12.65
C CYS A 33 1.49 7.37 13.01
N PHE A 34 2.02 6.85 14.14
CA PHE A 34 3.41 7.03 14.57
C PHE A 34 3.87 8.50 14.62
N LYS A 35 3.08 9.35 15.29
CA LYS A 35 3.30 10.82 15.37
C LYS A 35 3.29 11.51 14.00
N GLY A 36 2.51 11.01 13.05
CA GLY A 36 2.40 11.59 11.71
C GLY A 36 3.44 11.08 10.71
N ALA A 37 4.18 10.03 11.05
CA ALA A 37 5.21 9.50 10.16
C ALA A 37 4.66 8.63 9.04
N ILE A 38 3.55 7.91 9.27
CA ILE A 38 2.92 7.05 8.27
C ILE A 38 1.52 7.57 7.97
N HIS A 39 1.23 7.75 6.69
CA HIS A 39 -0.04 8.21 6.14
C HIS A 39 -0.81 7.01 5.59
N TRP A 40 -2.07 6.85 5.99
CA TRP A 40 -2.94 5.79 5.50
C TRP A 40 -4.03 6.45 4.67
N TYR A 41 -3.86 6.43 3.34
CA TYR A 41 -4.76 7.13 2.44
C TYR A 41 -5.98 6.29 2.10
N PHE A 42 -7.16 6.92 2.17
CA PHE A 42 -8.44 6.27 1.90
C PHE A 42 -9.42 7.21 1.21
N CYS A 43 -10.37 6.65 0.46
CA CYS A 43 -11.43 7.42 -0.16
C CYS A 43 -12.43 7.92 0.90
N SER A 44 -12.64 9.22 0.99
CA SER A 44 -13.58 9.83 1.95
C SER A 44 -15.05 9.47 1.70
N LYS A 45 -15.39 9.01 0.49
CA LYS A 45 -16.76 8.66 0.09
C LYS A 45 -17.13 7.22 0.43
N CYS A 46 -16.27 6.26 0.08
CA CYS A 46 -16.55 4.83 0.30
C CYS A 46 -15.77 4.23 1.48
N GLY A 47 -14.82 4.95 2.07
CA GLY A 47 -13.99 4.48 3.19
C GLY A 47 -12.93 3.45 2.81
N VAL A 48 -12.80 3.10 1.52
CA VAL A 48 -11.81 2.14 1.04
C VAL A 48 -10.41 2.75 1.12
N ARG A 49 -9.53 2.06 1.84
CA ARG A 49 -8.12 2.41 1.97
C ARG A 49 -7.31 1.72 0.88
N CYS A 50 -6.63 2.48 0.04
CA CYS A 50 -5.91 1.96 -1.12
C CYS A 50 -4.44 1.66 -0.80
N PHE A 51 -3.75 2.57 -0.13
CA PHE A 51 -2.32 2.42 0.16
C PHE A 51 -1.92 3.19 1.43
N ALA A 52 -0.76 2.83 1.97
CA ALA A 52 -0.11 3.56 3.05
C ALA A 52 1.29 3.98 2.62
N PHE A 53 1.71 5.16 3.05
CA PHE A 53 2.93 5.81 2.60
C PHE A 53 3.67 6.51 3.74
N ALA A 54 4.99 6.41 3.74
CA ALA A 54 5.89 7.23 4.55
C ALA A 54 7.18 7.47 3.76
N GLY A 55 7.46 8.73 3.49
CA GLY A 55 8.58 9.17 2.67
C GLY A 55 8.24 10.49 1.96
N GLU A 56 9.00 10.81 0.93
CA GLU A 56 8.75 11.97 0.06
C GLU A 56 8.13 11.50 -1.25
N GLY A 57 7.02 12.12 -1.64
CA GLY A 57 6.36 11.87 -2.92
C GLY A 57 6.65 13.00 -3.91
N VAL A 58 6.58 12.70 -5.19
CA VAL A 58 6.82 13.64 -6.29
C VAL A 58 5.80 13.42 -7.40
N VAL A 59 5.46 14.50 -8.11
CA VAL A 59 4.71 14.42 -9.37
C VAL A 59 5.71 14.36 -10.52
N ARG A 60 5.54 13.40 -11.42
CA ARG A 60 6.37 13.25 -12.62
C ARG A 60 5.54 12.82 -13.82
N GLU A 61 6.03 13.12 -15.02
CA GLU A 61 5.47 12.59 -16.26
C GLU A 61 6.03 11.19 -16.52
N VAL A 62 5.14 10.24 -16.77
CA VAL A 62 5.49 8.87 -17.14
C VAL A 62 4.58 8.37 -18.26
N GLU A 63 5.06 7.42 -19.05
CA GLU A 63 4.26 6.72 -20.05
C GLU A 63 3.51 5.56 -19.38
N VAL A 64 2.17 5.66 -19.33
CA VAL A 64 1.28 4.61 -18.85
C VAL A 64 0.38 4.19 -20.00
N GLU A 65 0.41 2.91 -20.37
CA GLU A 65 -0.41 2.35 -21.46
C GLU A 65 -0.29 3.14 -22.79
N GLY A 66 0.92 3.61 -23.12
CA GLY A 66 1.18 4.36 -24.35
C GLY A 66 0.75 5.83 -24.32
N LYS A 67 0.38 6.36 -23.15
CA LYS A 67 0.06 7.78 -22.95
C LYS A 67 0.97 8.39 -21.90
N VAL A 68 1.60 9.52 -22.24
CA VAL A 68 2.31 10.34 -21.26
C VAL A 68 1.29 11.07 -20.41
N GLN A 69 1.37 10.90 -19.09
CA GLN A 69 0.54 11.62 -18.13
C GLN A 69 1.33 11.93 -16.86
N GLU A 70 0.89 12.96 -16.14
CA GLU A 70 1.39 13.24 -14.80
C GLU A 70 0.87 12.19 -13.82
N VAL A 71 1.74 11.73 -12.93
CA VAL A 71 1.39 10.80 -11.85
C VAL A 71 2.10 11.22 -10.57
N TRP A 72 1.52 10.87 -9.43
CA TRP A 72 2.21 10.93 -8.15
C TRP A 72 2.85 9.60 -7.81
N THR A 73 4.07 9.61 -7.28
CA THR A 73 4.76 8.41 -6.80
C THR A 73 5.74 8.76 -5.68
N ALA A 74 6.36 7.75 -5.07
CA ALA A 74 7.54 7.93 -4.22
C ALA A 74 8.68 8.58 -5.02
N ASP A 75 9.37 9.56 -4.44
CA ASP A 75 10.50 10.26 -5.07
C ASP A 75 11.66 9.27 -5.33
N PRO A 76 11.95 8.88 -6.59
CA PRO A 76 12.99 7.89 -6.89
C PRO A 76 14.39 8.35 -6.49
N GLU A 77 14.63 9.67 -6.42
CA GLU A 77 15.92 10.21 -6.06
C GLU A 77 16.16 10.18 -4.55
N LYS A 78 15.08 10.20 -3.75
CA LYS A 78 15.15 10.24 -2.28
C LYS A 78 14.70 8.96 -1.59
N TRP A 79 14.02 8.06 -2.30
CA TRP A 79 13.50 6.81 -1.74
C TRP A 79 14.60 5.99 -1.08
N GLY A 80 14.34 5.53 0.14
CA GLY A 80 15.30 4.76 0.94
C GLY A 80 16.49 5.53 1.50
N LYS A 81 16.71 6.81 1.11
CA LYS A 81 17.82 7.64 1.63
C LYS A 81 17.47 8.38 2.92
N GLY A 82 16.18 8.47 3.24
CA GLY A 82 15.65 9.09 4.46
C GLY A 82 15.56 8.13 5.66
N LYS A 83 14.98 8.61 6.77
CA LYS A 83 14.74 7.80 7.97
C LYS A 83 13.62 6.77 7.80
N VAL A 84 12.71 7.00 6.87
CA VAL A 84 11.55 6.15 6.62
C VAL A 84 11.34 6.04 5.12
N ALA A 85 11.13 4.82 4.65
CA ALA A 85 10.69 4.49 3.30
C ALA A 85 9.71 3.33 3.42
N TYR A 86 8.42 3.65 3.32
CA TYR A 86 7.36 2.68 3.45
C TYR A 86 6.28 2.97 2.43
N LEU A 87 6.02 2.01 1.55
CA LEU A 87 4.84 2.03 0.70
C LEU A 87 4.25 0.63 0.71
N SER A 88 2.94 0.55 0.90
CA SER A 88 2.21 -0.70 0.79
C SER A 88 0.84 -0.47 0.18
N VAL A 89 0.40 -1.41 -0.64
CA VAL A 89 -0.92 -1.38 -1.26
C VAL A 89 -1.82 -2.35 -0.52
N ASN A 90 -3.10 -2.00 -0.40
CA ASN A 90 -4.11 -2.89 0.15
C ASN A 90 -4.45 -3.98 -0.88
N ALA A 91 -4.12 -5.25 -0.59
CA ALA A 91 -4.38 -6.37 -1.51
C ALA A 91 -5.85 -6.44 -1.92
N ALA A 92 -6.76 -6.13 -0.97
CA ALA A 92 -8.21 -6.17 -1.18
C ALA A 92 -8.74 -5.08 -2.13
N THR A 93 -7.89 -4.15 -2.59
CA THR A 93 -8.26 -3.12 -3.56
C THR A 93 -7.60 -3.31 -4.92
N LEU A 94 -6.84 -4.39 -5.09
CA LEU A 94 -6.28 -4.75 -6.40
C LEU A 94 -7.39 -5.32 -7.30
N ASP A 95 -7.23 -5.17 -8.60
CA ASP A 95 -8.21 -5.70 -9.56
C ASP A 95 -8.19 -7.23 -9.56
N ASN A 96 -9.34 -7.85 -9.29
CA ASN A 96 -9.49 -9.30 -9.12
C ASN A 96 -9.01 -10.16 -10.30
N ASN A 97 -8.83 -9.58 -11.49
CA ASN A 97 -8.41 -10.29 -12.69
C ASN A 97 -6.96 -9.95 -13.11
N GLN A 98 -6.20 -9.28 -12.24
CA GLN A 98 -4.79 -8.99 -12.50
C GLN A 98 -3.98 -10.29 -12.50
N GLU A 99 -3.13 -10.46 -13.52
CA GLU A 99 -2.26 -11.64 -13.62
C GLU A 99 -1.39 -11.77 -12.36
N GLY A 100 -1.34 -12.97 -11.79
CA GLY A 100 -0.59 -13.28 -10.57
C GLY A 100 -1.30 -12.95 -9.25
N LEU A 101 -2.50 -12.35 -9.28
CA LEU A 101 -3.31 -12.10 -8.08
C LEU A 101 -4.37 -13.19 -7.90
N ASP A 102 -4.05 -14.20 -7.08
CA ASP A 102 -5.02 -15.18 -6.58
C ASP A 102 -4.85 -15.34 -5.07
N LEU A 103 -5.78 -14.78 -4.29
CA LEU A 103 -5.72 -14.83 -2.83
C LEU A 103 -5.90 -16.25 -2.28
N THR A 104 -6.60 -17.12 -3.02
CA THR A 104 -6.74 -18.54 -2.67
C THR A 104 -5.38 -19.21 -2.79
N GLU A 105 -4.71 -19.01 -3.93
CA GLU A 105 -3.36 -19.53 -4.17
C GLU A 105 -2.38 -19.03 -3.09
N TRP A 106 -2.38 -17.73 -2.80
CA TRP A 106 -1.47 -17.14 -1.80
C TRP A 106 -1.70 -17.73 -0.41
N THR A 107 -2.96 -18.00 -0.06
CA THR A 107 -3.33 -18.65 1.20
C THR A 107 -2.86 -20.10 1.22
N GLU A 108 -3.17 -20.88 0.20
CA GLU A 108 -2.83 -22.31 0.12
C GLU A 108 -1.32 -22.56 0.08
N LYS A 109 -0.57 -21.69 -0.59
CA LYS A 109 0.90 -21.75 -0.62
C LYS A 109 1.56 -21.18 0.65
N GLY A 110 0.78 -20.61 1.56
CA GLY A 110 1.28 -20.05 2.81
C GLY A 110 2.16 -18.82 2.62
N TRP A 111 1.91 -18.01 1.59
CA TRP A 111 2.66 -16.79 1.26
C TRP A 111 2.24 -15.57 2.09
N ILE A 112 1.15 -15.69 2.86
CA ILE A 112 0.64 -14.61 3.69
C ILE A 112 1.29 -14.65 5.08
N SER A 113 1.83 -13.50 5.50
CA SER A 113 2.35 -13.27 6.85
C SER A 113 1.31 -12.56 7.72
N TYR A 114 1.07 -13.09 8.92
CA TYR A 114 0.07 -12.62 9.86
C TYR A 114 0.74 -11.98 11.09
N ILE A 115 0.34 -10.74 11.39
CA ILE A 115 0.84 -9.95 12.51
C ILE A 115 -0.25 -9.88 13.59
N ASP A 116 0.09 -10.14 14.85
CA ASP A 116 -0.83 -10.03 15.99
C ASP A 116 -0.62 -8.71 16.74
N TRP A 117 -1.25 -7.65 16.24
CA TRP A 117 -1.28 -6.36 16.93
C TRP A 117 -2.16 -6.37 18.17
N LYS A 118 -3.10 -7.30 18.31
CA LYS A 118 -4.02 -7.35 19.45
C LYS A 118 -3.28 -7.79 20.72
N ASN A 119 -2.50 -8.86 20.62
CA ASN A 119 -1.69 -9.36 21.73
C ASN A 119 -0.27 -8.80 21.73
N ASN A 120 0.05 -7.91 20.77
CA ASN A 120 1.38 -7.35 20.57
C ASN A 120 2.46 -8.44 20.48
N ALA A 121 2.18 -9.49 19.70
CA ALA A 121 3.15 -10.56 19.50
C ALA A 121 4.33 -10.01 18.70
N ASP A 122 5.54 -10.33 19.16
CA ASP A 122 6.76 -9.76 18.59
C ASP A 122 7.09 -10.27 17.19
N GLU A 123 6.45 -11.35 16.72
CA GLU A 123 6.79 -12.01 15.47
C GLU A 123 5.60 -12.18 14.52
N ALA A 124 5.82 -11.78 13.26
CA ALA A 124 4.95 -12.12 12.16
C ALA A 124 5.09 -13.61 11.83
N ARG A 125 3.99 -14.29 11.50
CA ARG A 125 4.00 -15.73 11.19
C ARG A 125 3.40 -16.04 9.83
N MET A 126 3.95 -17.03 9.13
CA MET A 126 3.37 -17.50 7.88
C MET A 126 2.24 -18.51 8.11
N GLY A 127 1.33 -18.63 7.14
CA GLY A 127 0.46 -19.79 6.97
C GLY A 127 -0.96 -19.67 7.53
N LYS A 128 -1.17 -19.19 8.76
CA LYS A 128 -2.55 -19.02 9.30
C LYS A 128 -2.77 -17.78 10.17
N PRO A 129 -3.97 -17.17 10.13
CA PRO A 129 -4.35 -16.03 10.97
C PRO A 129 -4.27 -16.35 12.46
N HIS A 130 -3.94 -15.34 13.27
CA HIS A 130 -4.03 -15.39 14.74
C HIS A 130 -5.48 -15.52 15.21
N GLU A 131 -5.69 -15.81 16.50
CA GLU A 131 -7.04 -15.93 17.04
C GLU A 131 -7.83 -14.62 16.88
N GLY A 132 -8.98 -14.69 16.21
CA GLY A 132 -9.77 -13.50 15.85
C GLY A 132 -9.26 -12.73 14.63
N GLY A 133 -8.23 -13.24 13.95
CA GLY A 133 -7.75 -12.73 12.67
C GLY A 133 -8.64 -13.16 11.50
N MET A 134 -8.34 -12.60 10.32
CA MET A 134 -8.98 -12.96 9.06
C MET A 134 -7.99 -13.65 8.12
N TYR A 135 -8.50 -14.56 7.29
CA TYR A 135 -7.79 -15.04 6.11
C TYR A 135 -7.82 -13.96 5.03
#